data_AF-A0AA35WA96-F1
#
_entry.id   AF-A0AA35WA96-F1
#
_cell.length_a   1.000
_cell.length_b   1.000
_cell.length_c   1.000
_cell.angle_alpha   90.00
_cell.angle_beta   90.00
_cell.angle_gamma   90.00
#
_symmetry.space_group_name_H-M   'P 1'
#
loop_
_entity.id
_entity.type
_entity.pdbx_description
1 polymer ?
#
loop_
_entity_poly.entity_id
_entity_poly.type
_entity_poly.pdbx_seq_one_letter_code
_entity_poly.pdbx_strand_id
1 'polypeptide(L)'
;FTTPYHWQNNTIRPFLLHRWGGLGNHRYQVGFSGDVFPSWDSLHFQVNFTLRATNVGFGYWSHDIGGHLAPTPPELFTRWIQWGAFSPILRTHCKKNYDTYRRIWLYPTYNYEIMRRFLILRASLVPYIYSNARVAYDEGLSLLRPLYYYYPEAPEAYSYDHQYMFGSDLLVAPVTQEMDPIYQMVTKEIWIPEGSYISWFSGERLTGPQVVTRSFTLPEMAVYTREGSIIPMRTDDFSPLGSAQEIPDKLKFVVFVGKATRGESWLYEDDGKTTEYLSSKTSNTSISFSLNTTESVLDIIIGPTKGGFTGLPSSRQYQIQLPSFYPADKVNVQGQDVPYVSLGTSFSDYSKDCWTYDGNSLSLVVNIVSSHSLYTPLAVSISFPSYAEVDPITTYPGFTGRVARFQAAKQTLDMQWGKDTVYQEDYPALLMATEIGERITYSPSSYTSLLPKFEQYALSAVDELMVLSNLNSTVKEQLVAQISSI
;
A
#
# COMPACT_ATOMS: atom_id res chain seq x y z
N PHE A 1 21.40 -21.25 -3.71
CA PHE A 1 21.24 -20.95 -5.15
C PHE A 1 22.36 -20.01 -5.54
N THR A 2 23.37 -20.51 -6.23
CA THR A 2 24.50 -19.69 -6.68
C THR A 2 24.89 -20.19 -8.06
N THR A 3 24.87 -19.32 -9.07
CA THR A 3 25.67 -19.48 -10.28
C THR A 3 26.97 -18.71 -10.06
N PRO A 4 28.03 -19.33 -9.51
CA PRO A 4 29.33 -18.68 -9.31
C PRO A 4 30.08 -18.39 -10.63
N TYR A 5 29.51 -18.73 -11.79
CA TYR A 5 30.22 -18.80 -13.07
C TYR A 5 30.42 -17.48 -13.83
N HIS A 6 30.03 -16.33 -13.28
CA HIS A 6 29.99 -15.07 -14.06
C HIS A 6 30.92 -13.94 -13.57
N TRP A 7 31.83 -14.18 -12.64
CA TRP A 7 32.61 -13.07 -12.03
C TRP A 7 33.75 -12.51 -12.91
N GLN A 8 33.94 -13.01 -14.13
CA GLN A 8 34.94 -12.50 -15.07
C GLN A 8 34.20 -11.89 -16.29
N ASN A 9 34.34 -10.57 -16.50
CA ASN A 9 33.69 -9.75 -17.55
C ASN A 9 32.16 -9.63 -17.49
N ASN A 10 31.61 -9.23 -16.34
CA ASN A 10 30.16 -9.29 -16.17
C ASN A 10 29.44 -8.03 -16.67
N THR A 11 28.82 -8.14 -17.86
CA THR A 11 27.82 -7.19 -18.35
C THR A 11 26.47 -7.38 -17.64
N ILE A 12 26.27 -8.43 -16.84
CA ILE A 12 25.02 -8.74 -16.13
C ILE A 12 25.21 -8.63 -14.61
N ARG A 13 24.19 -8.14 -13.89
CA ARG A 13 24.21 -8.05 -12.43
C ARG A 13 24.22 -9.46 -11.81
N PRO A 14 25.18 -9.78 -10.92
CA PRO A 14 25.16 -11.03 -10.20
C PRO A 14 24.02 -11.05 -9.17
N PHE A 15 23.49 -12.24 -8.90
CA PHE A 15 22.58 -12.48 -7.79
C PHE A 15 23.11 -13.62 -6.93
N LEU A 16 23.50 -13.30 -5.69
CA LEU A 16 23.90 -14.26 -4.68
C LEU A 16 22.89 -14.27 -3.54
N LEU A 17 22.39 -15.45 -3.19
CA LEU A 17 21.60 -15.69 -1.97
C LEU A 17 22.42 -16.54 -1.00
N HIS A 18 22.76 -15.98 0.17
CA HIS A 18 23.65 -16.63 1.13
C HIS A 18 23.29 -16.31 2.59
N ARG A 19 23.81 -17.11 3.54
CA ARG A 19 23.70 -16.82 4.98
C ARG A 19 24.74 -15.77 5.40
N TRP A 20 24.55 -15.17 6.58
CA TRP A 20 25.51 -14.20 7.12
C TRP A 20 26.90 -14.83 7.28
N GLY A 21 27.91 -14.17 6.71
CA GLY A 21 29.32 -14.55 6.85
C GLY A 21 30.20 -13.45 7.46
N GLY A 22 29.62 -12.48 8.19
CA GLY A 22 30.35 -11.36 8.78
C GLY A 22 30.25 -10.02 8.03
N LEU A 23 30.88 -8.99 8.61
CA LEU A 23 30.89 -7.61 8.09
C LEU A 23 31.50 -7.52 6.69
N GLY A 24 30.98 -6.60 5.86
CA GLY A 24 31.41 -6.43 4.48
C GLY A 24 30.70 -7.33 3.46
N ASN A 25 29.77 -8.17 3.92
CA ASN A 25 28.97 -9.05 3.06
C ASN A 25 27.87 -8.35 2.26
N HIS A 26 27.53 -7.10 2.57
CA HIS A 26 26.62 -6.30 1.75
C HIS A 26 27.12 -6.10 0.31
N ARG A 27 28.42 -6.35 0.05
CA ARG A 27 29.00 -6.43 -1.31
C ARG A 27 28.46 -7.62 -2.12
N TYR A 28 27.78 -8.55 -1.46
CA TYR A 28 27.06 -9.67 -2.06
C TYR A 28 25.56 -9.47 -1.83
N GLN A 29 24.75 -9.73 -2.87
CA GLN A 29 23.48 -9.03 -3.04
C GLN A 29 22.44 -9.34 -1.97
N VAL A 30 22.20 -10.61 -1.61
CA VAL A 30 21.09 -10.97 -0.72
C VAL A 30 21.52 -11.94 0.38
N GLY A 31 21.35 -11.49 1.63
CA GLY A 31 21.49 -12.30 2.83
C GLY A 31 20.18 -12.95 3.26
N PHE A 32 20.21 -14.07 3.99
CA PHE A 32 19.02 -14.58 4.67
C PHE A 32 19.26 -15.17 6.06
N SER A 33 18.22 -15.14 6.90
CA SER A 33 18.26 -15.54 8.32
C SER A 33 18.41 -17.04 8.62
N GLY A 34 18.45 -17.91 7.60
CA GLY A 34 18.50 -19.36 7.79
C GLY A 34 17.14 -20.00 8.04
N ASP A 35 17.14 -21.17 8.67
CA ASP A 35 15.99 -22.08 8.73
C ASP A 35 15.06 -21.69 9.88
N VAL A 36 14.08 -20.83 9.58
CA VAL A 36 13.19 -20.24 10.59
C VAL A 36 12.12 -21.25 11.05
N PHE A 37 11.81 -21.31 12.34
CA PHE A 37 10.63 -22.04 12.82
C PHE A 37 9.37 -21.16 12.67
N PRO A 38 8.25 -21.63 12.10
CA PRO A 38 7.05 -20.81 11.94
C PRO A 38 6.32 -20.60 13.28
N SER A 39 6.61 -19.49 13.95
CA SER A 39 5.90 -19.02 15.15
C SER A 39 5.75 -17.50 15.12
N TRP A 40 4.85 -16.97 15.96
CA TRP A 40 4.72 -15.53 16.16
C TRP A 40 6.00 -14.88 16.69
N ASP A 41 6.68 -15.52 17.64
CA ASP A 41 7.99 -15.07 18.13
C ASP A 41 9.02 -14.95 17.00
N SER A 42 9.04 -15.91 16.07
CA SER A 42 9.91 -15.85 14.91
C SER A 42 9.55 -14.68 13.99
N LEU A 43 8.27 -14.49 13.66
CA LEU A 43 7.83 -13.36 12.84
C LEU A 43 8.20 -12.02 13.49
N HIS A 44 7.93 -11.88 14.79
CA HIS A 44 8.29 -10.71 15.58
C HIS A 44 9.80 -10.46 15.51
N PHE A 45 10.62 -11.45 15.87
CA PHE A 45 12.08 -11.38 15.81
C PHE A 45 12.61 -10.98 14.43
N GLN A 46 12.04 -11.56 13.35
CA GLN A 46 12.55 -11.29 12.01
C GLN A 46 12.45 -9.81 11.64
N VAL A 47 11.37 -9.11 12.00
CA VAL A 47 11.18 -7.68 11.69
C VAL A 47 12.33 -6.86 12.28
N ASN A 48 12.57 -6.97 13.59
CA ASN A 48 13.63 -6.24 14.26
C ASN A 48 15.02 -6.63 13.74
N PHE A 49 15.23 -7.91 13.45
CA PHE A 49 16.49 -8.40 12.91
C PHE A 49 16.78 -7.85 11.50
N THR A 50 15.77 -7.74 10.63
CA THR A 50 15.92 -7.08 9.31
C THR A 50 16.35 -5.62 9.49
N LEU A 51 15.74 -4.90 10.43
CA LEU A 51 16.07 -3.50 10.70
C LEU A 51 17.51 -3.33 11.17
N ARG A 52 17.96 -4.18 12.10
CA ARG A 52 19.35 -4.15 12.58
C ARG A 52 20.37 -4.52 11.50
N ALA A 53 20.01 -5.34 10.51
CA ALA A 53 20.88 -5.65 9.38
C ALA A 53 21.25 -4.39 8.57
N THR A 54 20.34 -3.40 8.52
CA THR A 54 20.60 -2.13 7.83
C THR A 54 21.71 -1.30 8.50
N ASN A 55 21.87 -1.40 9.83
CA ASN A 55 22.93 -0.69 10.59
C ASN A 55 24.35 -1.14 10.22
N VAL A 56 24.49 -2.34 9.65
CA VAL A 56 25.77 -2.89 9.17
C VAL A 56 25.86 -2.88 7.64
N GLY A 57 25.02 -2.08 6.99
CA GLY A 57 24.94 -1.90 5.55
C GLY A 57 24.29 -3.06 4.81
N PHE A 58 23.72 -4.06 5.50
CA PHE A 58 23.11 -5.22 4.84
C PHE A 58 21.61 -5.05 4.60
N GLY A 59 21.26 -4.08 3.75
CA GLY A 59 19.87 -3.68 3.48
C GLY A 59 19.01 -4.73 2.78
N TYR A 60 19.61 -5.55 1.91
CA TYR A 60 18.91 -6.60 1.17
C TYR A 60 18.87 -7.90 1.97
N TRP A 61 18.25 -7.82 3.13
CA TRP A 61 18.09 -8.95 4.03
C TRP A 61 16.77 -9.68 3.78
N SER A 62 16.83 -11.01 3.72
CA SER A 62 15.71 -11.91 3.42
C SER A 62 15.48 -12.90 4.57
N HIS A 63 14.30 -13.52 4.55
CA HIS A 63 13.91 -14.57 5.48
C HIS A 63 13.13 -15.62 4.73
N ASP A 64 12.93 -16.77 5.37
CA ASP A 64 11.98 -17.77 4.87
C ASP A 64 10.56 -17.32 5.26
N ILE A 65 9.90 -16.53 4.41
CA ILE A 65 8.56 -16.01 4.69
C ILE A 65 7.58 -17.19 4.80
N GLY A 66 6.87 -17.22 5.94
CA GLY A 66 6.03 -18.33 6.36
C GLY A 66 6.78 -19.42 7.14
N GLY A 67 8.08 -19.28 7.41
CA GLY A 67 8.91 -20.23 8.15
C GLY A 67 9.34 -21.46 7.33
N HIS A 68 10.43 -22.10 7.77
CA HIS A 68 11.11 -23.20 7.10
C HIS A 68 10.74 -24.60 7.63
N LEU A 69 10.73 -24.74 8.96
CA LEU A 69 10.91 -26.04 9.63
C LEU A 69 9.62 -26.86 9.84
N ALA A 70 8.44 -26.24 9.83
CA ALA A 70 7.17 -26.87 10.17
C ALA A 70 5.99 -26.32 9.33
N PRO A 71 4.79 -26.93 9.39
CA PRO A 71 3.58 -26.32 8.85
C PRO A 71 3.31 -24.95 9.48
N THR A 72 2.62 -24.08 8.77
CA THR A 72 2.40 -22.70 9.19
C THR A 72 0.90 -22.40 9.20
N PRO A 73 0.34 -21.98 10.35
CA PRO A 73 -1.05 -21.57 10.43
C PRO A 73 -1.41 -20.51 9.36
N PRO A 74 -2.63 -20.54 8.80
CA PRO A 74 -3.04 -19.58 7.78
C PRO A 74 -2.88 -18.11 8.18
N GLU A 75 -3.27 -17.76 9.41
CA GLU A 75 -3.13 -16.40 9.93
C GLU A 75 -1.66 -15.95 9.96
N LEU A 76 -0.79 -16.76 10.57
CA LEU A 76 0.64 -16.48 10.66
C LEU A 76 1.25 -16.28 9.27
N PHE A 77 0.90 -17.14 8.30
CA PHE A 77 1.41 -16.99 6.94
C PHE A 77 0.88 -15.72 6.26
N THR A 78 -0.41 -15.39 6.44
CA THR A 78 -0.99 -14.14 5.94
C THR A 78 -0.26 -12.92 6.51
N ARG A 79 -0.07 -12.82 7.83
CA ARG A 79 0.67 -11.71 8.46
C ARG A 79 2.11 -11.61 7.96
N TRP A 80 2.77 -12.75 7.73
CA TRP A 80 4.12 -12.78 7.19
C TRP A 80 4.20 -12.29 5.73
N ILE A 81 3.22 -12.63 4.89
CA ILE A 81 3.13 -12.12 3.51
C ILE A 81 2.84 -10.62 3.50
N GLN A 82 1.97 -10.15 4.39
CA GLN A 82 1.69 -8.72 4.55
C GLN A 82 2.96 -7.92 4.85
N TRP A 83 3.72 -8.35 5.86
CA TRP A 83 5.03 -7.77 6.16
C TRP A 83 6.00 -7.92 4.98
N GLY A 84 6.00 -9.10 4.34
CA GLY A 84 6.83 -9.40 3.17
C GLY A 84 6.71 -8.37 2.04
N ALA A 85 5.51 -7.84 1.80
CA ALA A 85 5.27 -6.80 0.81
C ALA A 85 6.05 -5.50 1.07
N PHE A 86 6.33 -5.23 2.35
CA PHE A 86 7.07 -4.06 2.83
C PHE A 86 8.44 -4.43 3.43
N SER A 87 8.99 -5.58 3.02
CA SER A 87 10.35 -6.02 3.36
C SER A 87 11.32 -5.79 2.19
N PRO A 88 12.65 -5.85 2.40
CA PRO A 88 13.62 -5.73 1.31
C PRO A 88 13.40 -6.81 0.24
N ILE A 89 13.23 -8.06 0.68
CA ILE A 89 13.13 -9.24 -0.17
C ILE A 89 11.92 -10.08 0.24
N LEU A 90 10.91 -10.12 -0.63
CA LEU A 90 9.77 -11.03 -0.49
C LEU A 90 10.13 -12.39 -1.11
N ARG A 91 10.48 -13.36 -0.26
CA ARG A 91 10.79 -14.74 -0.67
C ARG A 91 10.13 -15.73 0.28
N THR A 92 9.19 -16.52 -0.25
CA THR A 92 8.69 -17.69 0.48
C THR A 92 9.65 -18.86 0.33
N HIS A 93 9.83 -19.64 1.39
CA HIS A 93 10.68 -20.82 1.36
C HIS A 93 10.30 -21.80 2.48
N CYS A 94 10.61 -23.07 2.28
CA CYS A 94 10.34 -24.13 3.23
C CYS A 94 11.25 -25.33 3.01
N LYS A 95 11.33 -26.21 4.00
CA LYS A 95 11.88 -27.55 3.79
C LYS A 95 11.09 -28.31 2.71
N LYS A 96 11.71 -29.30 2.08
CA LYS A 96 11.07 -30.14 1.06
C LYS A 96 10.15 -31.17 1.73
N ASN A 97 9.01 -30.72 2.24
CA ASN A 97 7.94 -31.57 2.79
C ASN A 97 6.56 -31.10 2.30
N TYR A 98 5.61 -32.02 2.19
CA TYR A 98 4.26 -31.74 1.68
C TYR A 98 3.48 -30.78 2.57
N ASP A 99 3.60 -30.95 3.89
CA ASP A 99 2.91 -30.16 4.91
C ASP A 99 3.52 -28.77 5.12
N THR A 100 4.64 -28.45 4.48
CA THR A 100 5.33 -27.15 4.61
C THR A 100 5.26 -26.28 3.37
N TYR A 101 4.46 -26.61 2.35
CA TYR A 101 4.39 -25.79 1.14
C TYR A 101 3.94 -24.35 1.43
N ARG A 102 4.62 -23.39 0.80
CA ARG A 102 4.33 -21.94 0.91
C ARG A 102 3.64 -21.38 -0.34
N ARG A 103 2.79 -22.21 -0.96
CA ARG A 103 1.97 -21.82 -2.11
C ARG A 103 0.67 -21.21 -1.58
N ILE A 104 0.46 -19.91 -1.80
CA ILE A 104 -0.65 -19.18 -1.20
C ILE A 104 -2.03 -19.75 -1.56
N TRP A 105 -2.17 -20.37 -2.73
CA TRP A 105 -3.43 -20.96 -3.22
C TRP A 105 -3.79 -22.31 -2.56
N LEU A 106 -2.94 -22.82 -1.66
CA LEU A 106 -3.25 -24.01 -0.84
C LEU A 106 -3.86 -23.64 0.51
N TYR A 107 -3.95 -22.34 0.83
CA TYR A 107 -4.54 -21.83 2.07
C TYR A 107 -6.03 -21.51 1.88
N PRO A 108 -6.81 -21.38 2.97
CA PRO A 108 -8.22 -21.02 2.88
C PRO A 108 -8.46 -19.76 2.04
N THR A 109 -9.57 -19.70 1.31
CA THR A 109 -9.88 -18.63 0.34
C THR A 109 -9.71 -17.23 0.93
N TYR A 110 -10.20 -17.01 2.15
CA TYR A 110 -10.07 -15.72 2.84
C TYR A 110 -8.59 -15.29 3.01
N ASN A 111 -7.73 -16.19 3.49
CA ASN A 111 -6.29 -15.94 3.62
C ASN A 111 -5.60 -15.79 2.26
N TYR A 112 -5.98 -16.62 1.29
CA TYR A 112 -5.44 -16.57 -0.08
C TYR A 112 -5.67 -15.22 -0.74
N GLU A 113 -6.89 -14.69 -0.70
CA GLU A 113 -7.21 -13.40 -1.32
C GLU A 113 -6.44 -12.23 -0.68
N ILE A 114 -6.29 -12.25 0.64
CA ILE A 114 -5.47 -11.25 1.35
C ILE A 114 -4.00 -11.38 0.93
N MET A 115 -3.44 -12.59 0.92
CA MET A 115 -2.06 -12.81 0.49
C MET A 115 -1.85 -12.40 -0.97
N ARG A 116 -2.77 -12.76 -1.87
CA ARG A 116 -2.76 -12.35 -3.27
C ARG A 116 -2.75 -10.84 -3.41
N ARG A 117 -3.61 -10.12 -2.67
CA ARG A 117 -3.66 -8.65 -2.67
C ARG A 117 -2.33 -8.02 -2.28
N PHE A 118 -1.66 -8.53 -1.24
CA PHE A 118 -0.35 -8.01 -0.81
C PHE A 118 0.79 -8.38 -1.76
N LEU A 119 0.75 -9.54 -2.41
CA LEU A 119 1.71 -9.88 -3.47
C LEU A 119 1.57 -8.98 -4.69
N ILE A 120 0.33 -8.66 -5.11
CA ILE A 120 0.06 -7.71 -6.18
C ILE A 120 0.52 -6.30 -5.78
N LEU A 121 0.26 -5.89 -4.53
CA LEU A 121 0.75 -4.61 -3.99
C LEU A 121 2.28 -4.52 -4.05
N ARG A 122 3.00 -5.57 -3.62
CA ARG A 122 4.46 -5.64 -3.73
C ARG A 122 4.93 -5.48 -5.18
N ALA A 123 4.30 -6.18 -6.11
CA ALA A 123 4.68 -6.16 -7.51
C ALA A 123 4.36 -4.80 -8.18
N SER A 124 3.28 -4.14 -7.76
CA SER A 124 2.93 -2.80 -8.24
C SER A 124 3.81 -1.71 -7.62
N LEU A 125 4.37 -1.91 -6.42
CA LEU A 125 5.36 -1.01 -5.80
C LEU A 125 6.77 -1.09 -6.39
N VAL A 126 7.03 -1.98 -7.37
CA VAL A 126 8.38 -2.15 -7.95
C VAL A 126 9.02 -0.83 -8.40
N PRO A 127 8.33 0.10 -9.08
CA PRO A 127 8.92 1.40 -9.44
C PRO A 127 9.45 2.18 -8.22
N TYR A 128 8.65 2.31 -7.16
CA TYR A 128 9.07 2.95 -5.91
C TYR A 128 10.23 2.22 -5.20
N ILE A 129 10.15 0.89 -5.12
CA ILE A 129 11.18 0.06 -4.51
C ILE A 129 12.50 0.20 -5.27
N TYR A 130 12.43 0.27 -6.60
CA TYR A 130 13.59 0.33 -7.47
C TYR A 130 14.26 1.70 -7.47
N SER A 131 13.48 2.80 -7.41
CA SER A 131 14.03 4.12 -7.08
C SER A 131 14.79 4.12 -5.74
N ASN A 132 14.23 3.48 -4.71
CA ASN A 132 14.92 3.37 -3.41
C ASN A 132 16.12 2.41 -3.44
N ALA A 133 16.15 1.42 -4.35
CA ALA A 133 17.33 0.61 -4.58
C ALA A 133 18.48 1.45 -5.16
N ARG A 134 18.16 2.45 -5.99
CA ARG A 134 19.15 3.43 -6.46
C ARG A 134 19.68 4.30 -5.32
N VAL A 135 18.82 4.77 -4.41
CA VAL A 135 19.24 5.48 -3.19
C VAL A 135 20.20 4.62 -2.35
N ALA A 136 19.88 3.34 -2.17
CA ALA A 136 20.76 2.42 -1.44
C ALA A 136 22.14 2.26 -2.11
N TYR A 137 22.19 2.28 -3.44
CA TYR A 137 23.43 2.22 -4.20
C TYR A 137 24.26 3.51 -4.09
N ASP A 138 23.64 4.69 -4.26
CA ASP A 138 24.36 5.97 -4.27
C ASP A 138 24.74 6.47 -2.87
N GLU A 139 23.86 6.26 -1.88
CA GLU A 139 23.95 6.87 -0.55
C GLU A 139 24.16 5.85 0.58
N GLY A 140 24.00 4.56 0.31
CA GLY A 140 24.05 3.52 1.34
C GLY A 140 22.80 3.44 2.22
N LEU A 141 21.79 4.28 1.98
CA LEU A 141 20.52 4.26 2.71
C LEU A 141 19.61 3.14 2.18
N SER A 142 19.50 2.08 2.97
CA SER A 142 18.67 0.91 2.64
C SER A 142 17.18 1.27 2.48
N LEU A 143 16.43 0.39 1.80
CA LEU A 143 14.98 0.53 1.63
C LEU A 143 14.25 0.57 2.99
N LEU A 144 14.66 -0.27 3.94
CA LEU A 144 14.16 -0.18 5.31
C LEU A 144 15.05 0.78 6.09
N ARG A 145 14.44 1.77 6.73
CA ARG A 145 15.11 2.80 7.52
C ARG A 145 14.51 2.81 8.92
N PRO A 146 15.22 2.26 9.93
CA PRO A 146 14.77 2.34 11.31
C PRO A 146 14.49 3.80 11.71
N LEU A 147 13.51 4.03 12.59
CA LEU A 147 13.05 5.40 12.88
C LEU A 147 14.12 6.27 13.53
N TYR A 148 15.07 5.68 14.26
CA TYR A 148 16.21 6.40 14.85
C TYR A 148 17.18 6.99 13.80
N TYR A 149 17.06 6.63 12.52
CA TYR A 149 17.79 7.34 11.44
C TYR A 149 17.27 8.77 11.24
N TYR A 150 15.96 8.98 11.44
CA TYR A 150 15.29 10.26 11.24
C TYR A 150 15.11 11.03 12.56
N TYR A 151 14.91 10.29 13.65
CA TYR A 151 14.55 10.84 14.95
C TYR A 151 15.50 10.32 16.05
N PRO A 152 16.82 10.57 15.93
CA PRO A 152 17.82 10.01 16.85
C PRO A 152 17.67 10.50 18.30
N GLU A 153 17.04 11.65 18.50
CA GLU A 153 16.82 12.26 19.83
C GLU A 153 15.51 11.82 20.49
N ALA A 154 14.64 11.08 19.77
CA ALA A 154 13.36 10.61 20.30
C ALA A 154 13.51 9.21 20.93
N PRO A 155 13.30 9.02 22.25
CA PRO A 155 13.38 7.71 22.89
C PRO A 155 12.43 6.66 22.29
N GLU A 156 11.28 7.10 21.78
CA GLU A 156 10.28 6.27 21.11
C GLU A 156 10.84 5.61 19.85
N ALA A 157 11.77 6.26 19.13
CA ALA A 157 12.40 5.71 17.93
C ALA A 157 13.21 4.43 18.22
N TYR A 158 13.66 4.26 19.47
CA TYR A 158 14.38 3.06 19.94
C TYR A 158 13.47 2.08 20.67
N SER A 159 12.42 2.57 21.32
CA SER A 159 11.48 1.73 22.09
C SER A 159 10.49 1.00 21.17
N TYR A 160 10.11 1.64 20.06
CA TYR A 160 9.22 1.08 19.04
C TYR A 160 10.01 0.46 17.89
N ASP A 161 10.82 -0.55 18.22
CA ASP A 161 11.85 -1.15 17.37
C ASP A 161 11.34 -2.16 16.30
N HIS A 162 10.02 -2.23 16.13
CA HIS A 162 9.32 -3.00 15.08
C HIS A 162 8.55 -2.06 14.14
N GLN A 163 9.04 -0.84 13.98
CA GLN A 163 8.50 0.20 13.09
C GLN A 163 9.64 0.84 12.30
N TYR A 164 9.37 1.23 11.06
CA TYR A 164 10.40 1.75 10.16
C TYR A 164 9.78 2.57 9.04
N MET A 165 10.59 3.43 8.42
CA MET A 165 10.27 3.98 7.12
C MET A 165 10.66 2.97 6.03
N PHE A 166 9.72 2.67 5.12
CA PHE A 166 9.93 1.93 3.89
C PHE A 166 10.14 2.93 2.76
N GLY A 167 11.40 3.12 2.38
CA GLY A 167 11.89 4.31 1.69
C GLY A 167 11.78 5.54 2.58
N SER A 168 11.50 6.70 1.99
CA SER A 168 11.31 7.98 2.71
C SER A 168 9.87 8.23 3.15
N ASP A 169 8.92 7.53 2.52
CA ASP A 169 7.55 8.03 2.40
C ASP A 169 6.54 7.22 3.24
N LEU A 170 6.79 5.93 3.48
CA LEU A 170 5.84 5.02 4.12
C LEU A 170 6.34 4.58 5.50
N LEU A 171 5.64 4.97 6.57
CA LEU A 171 5.83 4.42 7.92
C LEU A 171 5.11 3.07 8.01
N VAL A 172 5.84 2.00 8.36
CA VAL A 172 5.32 0.63 8.42
C VAL A 172 5.51 0.06 9.82
N ALA A 173 4.46 -0.53 10.39
CA ALA A 173 4.47 -1.18 11.70
C ALA A 173 3.79 -2.56 11.62
N PRO A 174 4.50 -3.64 11.20
CA PRO A 174 3.89 -4.93 10.93
C PRO A 174 3.13 -5.51 12.14
N VAL A 175 2.06 -6.27 11.86
CA VAL A 175 1.33 -7.04 12.87
C VAL A 175 2.02 -8.40 13.04
N THR A 176 2.56 -8.66 14.23
CA THR A 176 3.40 -9.83 14.52
C THR A 176 2.88 -10.65 15.71
N GLN A 177 1.58 -10.60 15.97
CA GLN A 177 0.91 -11.35 17.03
C GLN A 177 -0.41 -11.92 16.52
N GLU A 178 -0.89 -12.95 17.19
CA GLU A 178 -2.16 -13.61 16.88
C GLU A 178 -3.36 -12.70 17.19
N MET A 179 -4.39 -12.79 16.36
CA MET A 179 -5.67 -12.14 16.59
C MET A 179 -6.36 -12.74 17.82
N ASP A 180 -7.11 -11.90 18.52
CA ASP A 180 -8.03 -12.37 19.54
C ASP A 180 -9.05 -13.34 18.91
N PRO A 181 -9.28 -14.53 19.50
CA PRO A 181 -10.14 -15.55 18.89
C PRO A 181 -11.62 -15.14 18.84
N ILE A 182 -12.06 -14.20 19.68
CA ILE A 182 -13.44 -13.69 19.72
C ILE A 182 -13.56 -12.50 18.77
N TYR A 183 -12.71 -11.48 18.92
CA TYR A 183 -12.83 -10.24 18.15
C TYR A 183 -12.21 -10.32 16.75
N GLN A 184 -11.38 -11.34 16.49
CA GLN A 184 -10.67 -11.54 15.22
C GLN A 184 -9.90 -10.28 14.79
N MET A 185 -9.23 -9.65 15.76
CA MET A 185 -8.44 -8.43 15.61
C MET A 185 -7.18 -8.49 16.47
N VAL A 186 -6.19 -7.68 16.07
CA VAL A 186 -5.01 -7.36 16.87
C VAL A 186 -5.06 -5.88 17.25
N THR A 187 -4.92 -5.58 18.54
CA THR A 187 -4.65 -4.22 19.02
C THR A 187 -3.16 -4.03 19.27
N LYS A 188 -2.60 -2.92 18.77
CA LYS A 188 -1.18 -2.59 18.90
C LYS A 188 -0.98 -1.09 19.06
N GLU A 189 0.04 -0.72 19.84
CA GLU A 189 0.56 0.65 19.91
C GLU A 189 1.54 0.94 18.79
N ILE A 190 1.41 2.13 18.20
CA ILE A 190 2.20 2.61 17.08
C ILE A 190 2.68 4.01 17.45
N TRP A 191 3.95 4.30 17.20
CA TRP A 191 4.47 5.64 17.41
C TRP A 191 4.46 6.35 16.07
N ILE A 192 3.65 7.41 15.99
CA ILE A 192 3.61 8.32 14.87
C ILE A 192 4.62 9.43 15.19
N PRO A 193 5.77 9.50 14.49
CA PRO A 193 6.77 10.52 14.76
C PRO A 193 6.34 11.87 14.20
N GLU A 194 7.15 12.91 14.39
CA GLU A 194 6.84 14.26 13.91
C GLU A 194 6.51 14.27 12.40
N GLY A 195 5.34 14.84 12.08
CA GLY A 195 4.79 14.92 10.73
C GLY A 195 3.29 14.63 10.71
N SER A 196 2.69 14.72 9.51
CA SER A 196 1.33 14.25 9.26
C SER A 196 1.37 13.05 8.31
N TYR A 197 0.55 12.06 8.60
CA TYR A 197 0.51 10.79 7.88
C TYR A 197 -0.91 10.38 7.58
N ILE A 198 -1.13 9.77 6.42
CA ILE A 198 -2.40 9.19 6.00
C ILE A 198 -2.24 7.67 5.95
N SER A 199 -3.11 6.95 6.65
CA SER A 199 -3.16 5.49 6.60
C SER A 199 -3.47 5.02 5.19
N TRP A 200 -2.61 4.16 4.64
CA TRP A 200 -2.76 3.57 3.31
C TRP A 200 -4.06 2.76 3.18
N PHE A 201 -4.48 2.10 4.26
CA PHE A 201 -5.62 1.18 4.24
C PHE A 201 -6.92 1.82 4.74
N SER A 202 -6.86 2.68 5.75
CA SER A 202 -8.06 3.28 6.33
C SER A 202 -8.36 4.70 5.84
N GLY A 203 -7.38 5.40 5.25
CA GLY A 203 -7.49 6.82 4.93
C GLY A 203 -7.47 7.74 6.17
N GLU A 204 -7.32 7.18 7.37
CA GLU A 204 -7.21 7.95 8.61
C GLU A 204 -5.93 8.79 8.64
N ARG A 205 -6.04 10.06 9.02
CA ARG A 205 -4.89 10.94 9.23
C ARG A 205 -4.46 11.02 10.67
N LEU A 206 -3.15 10.92 10.87
CA LEU A 206 -2.49 11.00 12.16
C LEU A 206 -1.44 12.11 12.12
N THR A 207 -1.40 12.95 13.15
CA THR A 207 -0.39 14.01 13.30
C THR A 207 0.51 13.68 14.48
N GLY A 208 1.78 13.39 14.25
CA GLY A 208 2.74 13.16 15.34
C GLY A 208 3.42 14.44 15.83
N PRO A 209 4.26 14.34 16.88
CA PRO A 209 4.61 13.10 17.57
C PRO A 209 3.53 12.63 18.54
N GLN A 210 3.10 11.36 18.44
CA GLN A 210 2.20 10.73 19.40
C GLN A 210 2.26 9.20 19.34
N VAL A 211 1.91 8.53 20.43
CA VAL A 211 1.62 7.10 20.44
C VAL A 211 0.12 6.91 20.26
N VAL A 212 -0.26 6.04 19.33
CA VAL A 212 -1.66 5.70 19.07
C VAL A 212 -1.89 4.20 19.25
N THR A 213 -3.05 3.85 19.81
CA THR A 213 -3.52 2.47 19.88
C THR A 213 -4.46 2.22 18.71
N ARG A 214 -4.18 1.19 17.90
CA ARG A 214 -5.00 0.84 16.73
C ARG A 214 -5.30 -0.65 16.70
N SER A 215 -6.47 -0.98 16.16
CA SER A 215 -6.93 -2.36 15.97
C SER A 215 -6.93 -2.73 14.50
N PHE A 216 -6.45 -3.94 14.18
CA PHE A 216 -6.29 -4.45 12.82
C PHE A 216 -6.97 -5.81 12.68
N THR A 217 -7.94 -5.89 11.79
CA THR A 217 -8.46 -7.17 11.26
C THR A 217 -7.42 -7.83 10.35
N LEU A 218 -7.65 -9.07 9.91
CA LEU A 218 -6.69 -9.79 9.08
C LEU A 218 -6.31 -9.09 7.77
N PRO A 219 -7.22 -8.45 7.01
CA PRO A 219 -6.87 -7.76 5.76
C PRO A 219 -6.04 -6.48 5.96
N GLU A 220 -6.08 -5.89 7.16
CA GLU A 220 -5.48 -4.59 7.45
C GLU A 220 -4.04 -4.72 7.95
N MET A 221 -3.22 -3.69 7.70
CA MET A 221 -1.89 -3.55 8.25
C MET A 221 -1.60 -2.08 8.55
N ALA A 222 -0.74 -1.80 9.52
CA ALA A 222 -0.30 -0.44 9.80
C ALA A 222 0.74 0.02 8.75
N VAL A 223 0.26 0.80 7.79
CA VAL A 223 1.09 1.51 6.79
C VAL A 223 0.55 2.92 6.68
N TYR A 224 1.39 3.91 6.97
CA TYR A 224 1.02 5.32 6.95
C TYR A 224 1.95 6.09 6.03
N THR A 225 1.39 6.76 5.04
CA THR A 225 2.11 7.57 4.06
C THR A 225 2.27 8.99 4.58
N ARG A 226 3.48 9.57 4.53
CA ARG A 226 3.66 11.00 4.82
C ARG A 226 2.81 11.85 3.87
N GLU A 227 2.17 12.89 4.39
CA GLU A 227 1.51 13.89 3.53
C GLU A 227 2.54 14.57 2.61
N GLY A 228 2.15 14.80 1.35
CA GLY A 228 3.03 15.29 0.30
C GLY A 228 3.74 14.19 -0.51
N SER A 229 3.59 12.92 -0.12
CA SER A 229 4.27 11.83 -0.83
C SER A 229 3.61 11.52 -2.17
N ILE A 230 4.44 11.18 -3.15
CA ILE A 230 4.02 10.68 -4.46
C ILE A 230 4.68 9.32 -4.70
N ILE A 231 3.87 8.27 -4.76
CA ILE A 231 4.35 6.88 -4.83
C ILE A 231 4.21 6.35 -6.27
N PRO A 232 5.32 6.16 -7.02
CA PRO A 232 5.28 5.54 -8.34
C PRO A 232 5.02 4.04 -8.24
N MET A 233 4.06 3.58 -9.02
CA MET A 233 3.57 2.21 -9.06
C MET A 233 3.26 1.77 -10.49
N ARG A 234 3.07 0.46 -10.69
CA ARG A 234 2.40 -0.06 -11.89
C ARG A 234 0.89 0.16 -11.77
N THR A 235 0.21 0.25 -12.91
CA THR A 235 -1.26 0.16 -13.01
C THR A 235 -1.73 -1.23 -12.58
N ASP A 236 -3.04 -1.47 -12.51
CA ASP A 236 -3.66 -2.71 -12.03
C ASP A 236 -3.79 -3.83 -13.08
N ASP A 237 -3.57 -3.51 -14.35
CA ASP A 237 -3.73 -4.40 -15.51
C ASP A 237 -2.45 -5.16 -15.91
N PHE A 238 -1.38 -5.06 -15.11
CA PHE A 238 -0.13 -5.80 -15.32
C PHE A 238 -0.20 -7.25 -14.83
N SER A 239 0.63 -8.12 -15.42
CA SER A 239 0.89 -9.44 -14.86
C SER A 239 1.80 -9.31 -13.62
N PRO A 240 1.42 -9.81 -12.42
CA PRO A 240 2.33 -9.81 -11.28
C PRO A 240 3.44 -10.86 -11.44
N LEU A 241 3.33 -11.79 -12.40
CA LEU A 241 4.29 -12.86 -12.64
C LEU A 241 5.33 -12.43 -13.68
N GLY A 242 6.61 -12.44 -13.30
CA GLY A 242 7.73 -12.18 -14.21
C GLY A 242 7.96 -10.71 -14.57
N SER A 243 7.03 -9.81 -14.26
CA SER A 243 7.08 -8.43 -14.72
C SER A 243 8.00 -7.49 -13.94
N ALA A 244 8.66 -7.94 -12.87
CA ALA A 244 9.54 -7.09 -12.06
C ALA A 244 10.75 -6.53 -12.83
N GLN A 245 11.15 -7.16 -13.94
CA GLN A 245 12.22 -6.68 -14.83
C GLN A 245 11.69 -5.91 -16.06
N GLU A 246 10.37 -5.85 -16.24
CA GLU A 246 9.77 -5.11 -17.34
C GLU A 246 9.71 -3.63 -17.01
N ILE A 247 10.16 -2.80 -17.95
CA ILE A 247 9.97 -1.36 -17.91
C ILE A 247 8.52 -1.06 -18.27
N PRO A 248 7.73 -0.47 -17.35
CA PRO A 248 6.32 -0.25 -17.58
C PRO A 248 6.10 0.80 -18.70
N ASP A 249 5.19 0.49 -19.61
CA ASP A 249 4.60 1.43 -20.57
C ASP A 249 3.43 2.22 -19.96
N LYS A 250 2.87 1.70 -18.85
CA LYS A 250 1.80 2.31 -18.05
C LYS A 250 2.25 2.51 -16.62
N LEU A 251 2.18 3.75 -16.13
CA LEU A 251 2.59 4.10 -14.77
C LEU A 251 1.45 4.70 -13.97
N LYS A 252 1.35 4.31 -12.71
CA LYS A 252 0.46 4.90 -11.72
C LYS A 252 1.26 5.75 -10.74
N PHE A 253 0.79 6.94 -10.44
CA PHE A 253 1.29 7.75 -9.33
C PHE A 253 0.18 7.91 -8.30
N VAL A 254 0.43 7.43 -7.08
CA VAL A 254 -0.49 7.62 -5.95
C VAL A 254 -0.02 8.84 -5.16
N VAL A 255 -0.83 9.90 -5.14
CA VAL A 255 -0.50 11.22 -4.60
C VAL A 255 -1.25 11.43 -3.29
N PHE A 256 -0.54 11.39 -2.17
CA PHE A 256 -1.11 11.61 -0.84
C PHE A 256 -0.99 13.09 -0.46
N VAL A 257 -1.95 13.91 -0.91
CA VAL A 257 -1.93 15.37 -0.72
C VAL A 257 -2.09 15.74 0.75
N GLY A 258 -3.17 15.31 1.41
CA GLY A 258 -3.47 15.72 2.79
C GLY A 258 -3.56 17.24 2.93
N LYS A 259 -2.82 17.80 3.91
CA LYS A 259 -2.67 19.25 4.09
C LYS A 259 -1.38 19.81 3.46
N ALA A 260 -0.58 18.96 2.80
CA ALA A 260 0.60 19.43 2.10
C ALA A 260 0.20 20.29 0.90
N THR A 261 0.84 21.44 0.75
CA THR A 261 0.61 22.33 -0.39
C THR A 261 1.53 22.05 -1.57
N ARG A 262 2.52 21.18 -1.36
CA ARG A 262 3.47 20.73 -2.39
C ARG A 262 3.97 19.34 -2.07
N GLY A 263 4.38 18.62 -3.09
CA GLY A 263 5.04 17.32 -2.97
C GLY A 263 5.89 17.05 -4.19
N GLU A 264 6.95 16.26 -4.00
CA GLU A 264 7.90 15.90 -5.06
C GLU A 264 8.33 14.45 -4.90
N SER A 265 8.58 13.78 -6.02
CA SER A 265 9.13 12.44 -6.08
C SER A 265 9.83 12.24 -7.42
N TRP A 266 10.42 11.07 -7.60
CA TRP A 266 11.15 10.73 -8.80
C TRP A 266 11.14 9.23 -9.06
N LEU A 267 11.26 8.90 -10.34
CA LEU A 267 11.33 7.55 -10.84
C LEU A 267 12.72 7.31 -11.44
N TYR A 268 13.44 6.33 -10.88
CA TYR A 268 14.67 5.79 -11.45
C TYR A 268 14.37 4.60 -12.35
N GLU A 269 14.99 4.56 -13.53
CA GLU A 269 14.94 3.39 -14.40
C GLU A 269 16.30 3.13 -15.07
N ASP A 270 16.56 1.86 -15.31
CA ASP A 270 17.61 1.34 -16.18
C ASP A 270 17.12 -0.01 -16.72
N ASP A 271 17.94 -0.76 -17.45
CA ASP A 271 17.49 -2.02 -18.05
C ASP A 271 17.19 -3.17 -17.05
N GLY A 272 17.37 -2.94 -15.74
CA GLY A 272 17.06 -3.89 -14.68
C GLY A 272 17.98 -5.12 -14.63
N LYS A 273 18.96 -5.24 -15.53
CA LYS A 273 19.66 -6.50 -15.81
C LYS A 273 21.17 -6.34 -15.89
N THR A 274 21.66 -5.32 -16.59
CA THR A 274 23.07 -5.19 -16.91
C THR A 274 23.79 -4.27 -15.92
N THR A 275 25.10 -4.18 -16.06
CA THR A 275 25.93 -3.19 -15.37
C THR A 275 26.03 -1.87 -16.12
N GLU A 276 25.24 -1.63 -17.18
CA GLU A 276 25.32 -0.39 -17.97
C GLU A 276 24.95 0.86 -17.18
N TYR A 277 24.21 0.72 -16.07
CA TYR A 277 23.94 1.81 -15.13
C TYR A 277 25.21 2.45 -14.55
N LEU A 278 26.33 1.71 -14.47
CA LEU A 278 27.64 2.21 -14.06
C LEU A 278 28.22 3.24 -15.05
N SER A 279 27.79 3.16 -16.31
CA SER A 279 28.16 4.07 -17.40
C SER A 279 27.04 5.06 -17.71
N SER A 280 26.19 5.36 -16.72
CA SER A 280 25.08 6.32 -16.82
C SER A 280 24.02 5.98 -17.87
N LYS A 281 23.86 4.70 -18.23
CA LYS A 281 22.71 4.22 -19.04
C LYS A 281 21.50 4.00 -18.14
N THR A 282 20.93 5.11 -17.71
CA THR A 282 19.81 5.19 -16.78
C THR A 282 18.91 6.35 -17.18
N SER A 283 17.68 6.37 -16.69
CA SER A 283 16.79 7.51 -16.80
C SER A 283 16.21 7.93 -15.46
N ASN A 284 15.89 9.21 -15.34
CA ASN A 284 15.19 9.78 -14.19
C ASN A 284 14.04 10.66 -14.66
N THR A 285 12.87 10.46 -14.05
CA THR A 285 11.66 11.26 -14.32
C THR A 285 11.19 11.87 -13.00
N SER A 286 11.11 13.19 -12.93
CA SER A 286 10.56 13.89 -11.75
C SER A 286 9.05 13.95 -11.81
N ILE A 287 8.40 13.93 -10.66
CA ILE A 287 6.98 14.25 -10.52
C ILE A 287 6.78 15.17 -9.33
N SER A 288 5.91 16.16 -9.47
CA SER A 288 5.59 17.10 -8.40
C SER A 288 4.13 17.51 -8.43
N PHE A 289 3.62 17.98 -7.29
CA PHE A 289 2.34 18.68 -7.23
C PHE A 289 2.45 20.00 -6.48
N SER A 290 1.54 20.92 -6.78
CA SER A 290 1.30 22.15 -6.03
C SER A 290 -0.19 22.39 -5.87
N LEU A 291 -0.63 22.66 -4.64
CA LEU A 291 -2.01 22.92 -4.28
C LEU A 291 -2.20 24.41 -3.98
N ASN A 292 -3.05 25.08 -4.76
CA ASN A 292 -3.56 26.41 -4.47
C ASN A 292 -4.91 26.29 -3.76
N THR A 293 -4.91 26.46 -2.44
CA THR A 293 -6.12 26.33 -1.60
C THR A 293 -7.12 27.47 -1.81
N THR A 294 -6.66 28.65 -2.26
CA THR A 294 -7.54 29.81 -2.51
C THR A 294 -8.33 29.61 -3.78
N GLU A 295 -7.70 29.09 -4.83
CA GLU A 295 -8.35 28.80 -6.11
C GLU A 295 -8.98 27.38 -6.14
N SER A 296 -8.67 26.54 -5.14
CA SER A 296 -9.06 25.13 -5.09
C SER A 296 -8.63 24.36 -6.34
N VAL A 297 -7.36 24.56 -6.69
CA VAL A 297 -6.69 23.94 -7.84
C VAL A 297 -5.47 23.16 -7.36
N LEU A 298 -5.35 21.92 -7.84
CA LEU A 298 -4.18 21.08 -7.67
C LEU A 298 -3.55 20.85 -9.03
N ASP A 299 -2.31 21.31 -9.18
CA ASP A 299 -1.51 21.08 -10.37
C ASP A 299 -0.50 19.96 -10.11
N ILE A 300 -0.39 19.04 -11.06
CA ILE A 300 0.54 17.92 -11.05
C ILE A 300 1.35 17.96 -12.34
N ILE A 301 2.67 17.84 -12.20
CA ILE A 301 3.61 17.88 -13.32
C ILE A 301 4.47 16.62 -13.28
N ILE A 302 4.39 15.81 -14.33
CA ILE A 302 5.39 14.77 -14.63
C ILE A 302 6.41 15.41 -15.57
N GLY A 303 7.64 15.59 -15.08
CA GLY A 303 8.70 16.25 -15.83
C GLY A 303 9.23 15.40 -17.00
N PRO A 304 9.97 16.01 -17.94
CA PRO A 304 10.64 15.26 -18.99
C PRO A 304 11.67 14.30 -18.38
N THR A 305 11.69 13.08 -18.91
CA THR A 305 12.65 12.04 -18.57
C THR A 305 14.05 12.45 -19.04
N LYS A 306 15.01 12.42 -18.14
CA LYS A 306 16.42 12.73 -18.40
C LYS A 306 17.23 11.44 -18.47
N GLY A 307 18.15 11.35 -19.43
CA GLY A 307 18.95 10.14 -19.65
C GLY A 307 18.27 9.16 -20.61
N GLY A 308 18.71 7.89 -20.59
CA GLY A 308 18.17 6.84 -21.44
C GLY A 308 19.02 5.58 -21.46
N PHE A 309 18.39 4.47 -21.81
CA PHE A 309 18.99 3.16 -21.96
C PHE A 309 18.20 2.34 -22.99
N THR A 310 18.78 1.24 -23.46
CA THR A 310 18.13 0.33 -24.40
C THR A 310 16.89 -0.30 -23.77
N GLY A 311 15.71 -0.10 -24.37
CA GLY A 311 14.44 -0.62 -23.87
C GLY A 311 13.57 0.39 -23.13
N LEU A 312 14.07 1.62 -22.88
CA LEU A 312 13.22 2.71 -22.40
C LEU A 312 12.18 3.07 -23.49
N PRO A 313 10.87 3.09 -23.18
CA PRO A 313 9.86 3.48 -24.16
C PRO A 313 9.98 4.96 -24.54
N SER A 314 9.57 5.34 -25.75
CA SER A 314 9.54 6.75 -26.15
C SER A 314 8.36 7.53 -25.57
N SER A 315 7.31 6.83 -25.15
CA SER A 315 6.07 7.39 -24.63
C SER A 315 5.38 6.44 -23.65
N ARG A 316 4.48 6.96 -22.82
CA ARG A 316 3.77 6.23 -21.77
C ARG A 316 2.33 6.64 -21.62
N GLN A 317 1.54 5.76 -21.01
CA GLN A 317 0.24 6.08 -20.43
C GLN A 317 0.41 6.28 -18.91
N TYR A 318 -0.47 7.09 -18.31
CA TYR A 318 -0.38 7.44 -16.90
C TYR A 318 -1.74 7.31 -16.20
N GLN A 319 -1.70 6.88 -14.94
CA GLN A 319 -2.80 7.00 -14.00
C GLN A 319 -2.33 7.85 -12.80
N ILE A 320 -3.13 8.83 -12.40
CA ILE A 320 -2.87 9.60 -11.19
C ILE A 320 -4.01 9.32 -10.24
N GLN A 321 -3.71 8.75 -9.07
CA GLN A 321 -4.69 8.46 -8.04
C GLN A 321 -4.43 9.37 -6.84
N LEU A 322 -5.48 10.03 -6.34
CA LEU A 322 -5.43 10.86 -5.14
C LEU A 322 -6.34 10.23 -4.08
N PRO A 323 -5.80 9.39 -3.18
CA PRO A 323 -6.58 8.80 -2.10
C PRO A 323 -7.07 9.84 -1.12
N SER A 324 -8.24 9.61 -0.55
CA SER A 324 -8.87 10.51 0.43
C SER A 324 -8.92 11.96 -0.07
N PHE A 325 -9.31 12.14 -1.32
CA PHE A 325 -9.39 13.42 -2.01
C PHE A 325 -10.81 13.67 -2.52
N TYR A 326 -11.13 14.91 -2.81
CA TYR A 326 -12.46 15.30 -3.30
C TYR A 326 -12.72 14.82 -4.73
N PRO A 327 -13.98 14.60 -5.12
CA PRO A 327 -14.35 14.60 -6.53
C PRO A 327 -13.95 15.94 -7.18
N ALA A 328 -13.47 15.89 -8.42
CA ALA A 328 -13.16 17.10 -9.16
C ALA A 328 -14.45 17.73 -9.70
N ASP A 329 -14.45 19.05 -9.78
CA ASP A 329 -15.39 19.76 -10.65
C ASP A 329 -14.94 19.64 -12.11
N LYS A 330 -13.63 19.66 -12.32
CA LYS A 330 -13.02 19.65 -13.65
C LYS A 330 -11.57 19.16 -13.59
N VAL A 331 -11.19 18.38 -14.59
CA VAL A 331 -9.81 17.91 -14.79
C VAL A 331 -9.37 18.32 -16.18
N ASN A 332 -8.17 18.89 -16.25
CA ASN A 332 -7.53 19.31 -17.48
C ASN A 332 -6.19 18.56 -17.64
N VAL A 333 -5.97 17.97 -18.81
CA VAL A 333 -4.73 17.28 -19.18
C VAL A 333 -4.16 18.00 -20.39
N GLN A 334 -2.96 18.56 -20.27
CA GLN A 334 -2.29 19.30 -21.36
C GLN A 334 -3.13 20.43 -21.98
N GLY A 335 -3.86 21.19 -21.16
CA GLY A 335 -4.72 22.26 -21.64
C GLY A 335 -6.08 21.78 -22.18
N GLN A 336 -6.36 20.47 -22.21
CA GLN A 336 -7.63 19.91 -22.66
C GLN A 336 -8.45 19.36 -21.50
N ASP A 337 -9.74 19.71 -21.47
CA ASP A 337 -10.66 19.20 -20.45
C ASP A 337 -11.00 17.74 -20.75
N VAL A 338 -10.87 16.89 -19.73
CA VAL A 338 -11.18 15.46 -19.85
C VAL A 338 -12.49 15.15 -19.12
N PRO A 339 -13.36 14.30 -19.70
CA PRO A 339 -14.68 14.03 -19.14
C PRO A 339 -14.60 13.13 -17.90
N TYR A 340 -15.63 13.24 -17.06
CA TYR A 340 -15.94 12.22 -16.07
C TYR A 340 -16.43 10.94 -16.76
N VAL A 341 -15.97 9.79 -16.30
CA VAL A 341 -16.56 8.48 -16.65
C VAL A 341 -16.73 7.63 -15.39
N SER A 342 -17.64 6.66 -15.43
CA SER A 342 -17.84 5.74 -14.32
C SER A 342 -16.56 4.95 -14.01
N LEU A 343 -16.36 4.61 -12.73
CA LEU A 343 -15.23 3.79 -12.29
C LEU A 343 -15.24 2.43 -13.02
N GLY A 344 -14.09 2.09 -13.60
CA GLY A 344 -13.83 0.80 -14.22
C GLY A 344 -13.23 -0.18 -13.23
N THR A 345 -13.05 -1.42 -13.67
CA THR A 345 -12.39 -2.49 -12.93
C THR A 345 -10.88 -2.54 -13.16
N SER A 346 -10.41 -1.98 -14.27
CA SER A 346 -9.00 -1.92 -14.64
C SER A 346 -8.66 -0.66 -15.43
N PHE A 347 -7.39 -0.26 -15.45
CA PHE A 347 -6.91 0.82 -16.32
C PHE A 347 -7.20 0.57 -17.81
N SER A 348 -7.27 -0.69 -18.23
CA SER A 348 -7.53 -1.07 -19.62
C SER A 348 -8.99 -0.87 -20.07
N ASP A 349 -9.89 -0.53 -19.15
CA ASP A 349 -11.31 -0.29 -19.45
C ASP A 349 -11.54 1.07 -20.14
N TYR A 350 -10.53 1.95 -20.14
CA TYR A 350 -10.63 3.31 -20.65
C TYR A 350 -10.03 3.43 -22.07
N SER A 351 -10.79 4.06 -22.98
CA SER A 351 -10.39 4.26 -24.38
C SER A 351 -10.00 5.71 -24.71
N LYS A 352 -10.24 6.64 -23.79
CA LYS A 352 -9.89 8.07 -23.90
C LYS A 352 -9.49 8.61 -22.53
N ASP A 353 -8.71 9.69 -22.54
CA ASP A 353 -8.35 10.39 -21.31
C ASP A 353 -9.62 10.83 -20.59
N CYS A 354 -9.67 10.58 -19.30
CA CYS A 354 -10.85 10.81 -18.47
C CYS A 354 -10.46 10.86 -17.00
N TRP A 355 -11.42 11.22 -16.15
CA TRP A 355 -11.28 11.04 -14.72
C TRP A 355 -12.48 10.29 -14.15
N THR A 356 -12.25 9.56 -13.07
CA THR A 356 -13.26 8.79 -12.33
C THR A 356 -13.12 9.07 -10.84
N TYR A 357 -14.08 8.57 -10.06
CA TYR A 357 -14.07 8.71 -8.61
C TYR A 357 -14.48 7.39 -7.95
N ASP A 358 -13.64 6.87 -7.06
CA ASP A 358 -13.94 5.72 -6.21
C ASP A 358 -14.42 6.22 -4.85
N GLY A 359 -15.72 6.11 -4.61
CA GLY A 359 -16.33 6.52 -3.35
C GLY A 359 -16.09 5.57 -2.18
N ASN A 360 -15.64 4.32 -2.40
CA ASN A 360 -15.27 3.43 -1.28
C ASN A 360 -13.92 3.83 -0.67
N SER A 361 -12.96 4.25 -1.50
CA SER A 361 -11.66 4.76 -1.05
C SER A 361 -11.56 6.29 -0.98
N LEU A 362 -12.63 7.00 -1.34
CA LEU A 362 -12.63 8.44 -1.58
C LEU A 362 -11.45 8.87 -2.45
N SER A 363 -11.23 8.15 -3.56
CA SER A 363 -10.10 8.40 -4.45
C SER A 363 -10.55 9.07 -5.75
N LEU A 364 -9.95 10.20 -6.07
CA LEU A 364 -10.00 10.72 -7.43
C LEU A 364 -8.96 10.00 -8.30
N VAL A 365 -9.36 9.59 -9.50
CA VAL A 365 -8.46 8.90 -10.43
C VAL A 365 -8.49 9.59 -11.79
N VAL A 366 -7.36 10.10 -12.25
CA VAL A 366 -7.17 10.62 -13.61
C VAL A 366 -6.51 9.53 -14.45
N ASN A 367 -7.18 9.11 -15.53
CA ASN A 367 -6.70 8.10 -16.46
C ASN A 367 -6.27 8.78 -17.76
N ILE A 368 -4.98 8.73 -18.06
CA ILE A 368 -4.34 9.31 -19.24
C ILE A 368 -3.87 8.15 -20.12
N VAL A 369 -4.78 7.68 -20.98
CA VAL A 369 -4.56 6.55 -21.88
C VAL A 369 -4.02 6.99 -23.24
N SER A 370 -4.02 8.28 -23.53
CA SER A 370 -3.24 8.83 -24.63
C SER A 370 -1.75 8.61 -24.37
N SER A 371 -1.02 8.18 -25.40
CA SER A 371 0.42 7.95 -25.28
C SER A 371 1.15 9.29 -25.24
N HIS A 372 1.79 9.60 -24.11
CA HIS A 372 2.50 10.86 -23.88
C HIS A 372 4.01 10.68 -23.96
N SER A 373 4.70 11.54 -24.71
CA SER A 373 6.16 11.49 -24.89
C SER A 373 6.90 11.60 -23.56
N LEU A 374 7.91 10.76 -23.34
CA LEU A 374 8.76 10.86 -22.15
C LEU A 374 9.60 12.14 -22.11
N TYR A 375 9.81 12.82 -23.23
CA TYR A 375 10.75 13.93 -23.37
C TYR A 375 10.09 15.31 -23.25
N THR A 376 8.77 15.35 -23.04
CA THR A 376 8.03 16.58 -22.79
C THR A 376 7.28 16.48 -21.47
N PRO A 377 7.15 17.58 -20.71
CA PRO A 377 6.39 17.56 -19.46
C PRO A 377 4.92 17.22 -19.72
N LEU A 378 4.31 16.48 -18.79
CA LEU A 378 2.88 16.23 -18.70
C LEU A 378 2.29 17.04 -17.54
N ALA A 379 1.43 18.01 -17.88
CA ALA A 379 0.73 18.83 -16.91
C ALA A 379 -0.72 18.38 -16.77
N VAL A 380 -1.16 18.22 -15.52
CA VAL A 380 -2.53 17.89 -15.13
C VAL A 380 -2.98 18.93 -14.11
N SER A 381 -4.14 19.53 -14.33
CA SER A 381 -4.73 20.51 -13.41
C SER A 381 -6.12 20.03 -12.99
N ILE A 382 -6.38 20.04 -11.69
CA ILE A 382 -7.59 19.51 -11.08
C ILE A 382 -8.22 20.62 -10.24
N SER A 383 -9.40 21.09 -10.64
CA SER A 383 -10.20 21.99 -9.80
C SER A 383 -11.27 21.19 -9.06
N PHE A 384 -11.51 21.55 -7.81
CA PHE A 384 -12.43 20.86 -6.92
C PHE A 384 -13.22 21.86 -6.06
N PRO A 385 -14.33 21.44 -5.43
CA PRO A 385 -15.13 22.31 -4.58
C PRO A 385 -14.28 22.97 -3.49
N SER A 386 -14.63 24.20 -3.09
CA SER A 386 -13.79 24.99 -2.19
C SER A 386 -13.38 24.21 -0.93
N TYR A 387 -12.09 24.25 -0.60
CA TYR A 387 -11.44 23.55 0.53
C TYR A 387 -12.09 23.79 1.91
N ALA A 388 -13.02 24.75 2.02
CA ALA A 388 -13.47 25.33 3.28
C ALA A 388 -14.57 24.56 4.04
N GLU A 389 -15.21 23.53 3.48
CA GLU A 389 -16.34 22.89 4.20
C GLU A 389 -16.19 21.40 4.55
N VAL A 390 -15.35 20.59 3.90
CA VAL A 390 -15.26 19.16 4.26
C VAL A 390 -13.93 18.52 3.82
N ASP A 391 -12.80 18.75 4.50
CA ASP A 391 -11.61 17.90 4.27
C ASP A 391 -11.97 16.44 4.60
N PRO A 392 -12.11 15.52 3.61
CA PRO A 392 -12.58 14.16 3.87
C PRO A 392 -11.75 13.46 4.95
N ILE A 393 -10.46 13.78 4.97
CA ILE A 393 -9.49 13.20 5.89
C ILE A 393 -9.71 13.70 7.32
N THR A 394 -10.09 14.97 7.49
CA THR A 394 -10.32 15.57 8.82
C THR A 394 -11.77 15.36 9.27
N THR A 395 -12.74 15.39 8.36
CA THR A 395 -14.17 15.32 8.70
C THR A 395 -14.67 13.89 8.87
N TYR A 396 -14.11 12.92 8.14
CA TYR A 396 -14.49 11.49 8.23
C TYR A 396 -13.25 10.61 8.37
N PRO A 397 -12.53 10.72 9.49
CA PRO A 397 -11.31 9.97 9.71
C PRO A 397 -11.59 8.47 9.57
N GLY A 398 -10.73 7.78 8.82
CA GLY A 398 -10.82 6.33 8.69
C GLY A 398 -11.98 5.83 7.81
N PHE A 399 -12.69 6.71 7.10
CA PHE A 399 -13.86 6.35 6.28
C PHE A 399 -13.63 5.09 5.42
N THR A 400 -12.52 5.03 4.69
CA THR A 400 -12.20 3.88 3.81
C THR A 400 -12.10 2.57 4.59
N GLY A 401 -11.46 2.62 5.77
CA GLY A 401 -11.36 1.46 6.66
C GLY A 401 -12.72 1.06 7.22
N ARG A 402 -13.54 2.04 7.63
CA ARG A 402 -14.88 1.79 8.19
C ARG A 402 -15.83 1.19 7.16
N VAL A 403 -15.88 1.74 5.95
CA VAL A 403 -16.66 1.17 4.84
C VAL A 403 -16.21 -0.25 4.54
N ALA A 404 -14.90 -0.51 4.47
CA ALA A 404 -14.38 -1.85 4.26
C ALA A 404 -14.79 -2.84 5.36
N ARG A 405 -14.82 -2.40 6.63
CA ARG A 405 -15.29 -3.23 7.76
C ARG A 405 -16.79 -3.47 7.71
N PHE A 406 -17.60 -2.48 7.34
CA PHE A 406 -19.04 -2.68 7.10
C PHE A 406 -19.29 -3.67 5.97
N GLN A 407 -18.57 -3.56 4.85
CA GLN A 407 -18.67 -4.51 3.73
C GLN A 407 -18.25 -5.92 4.14
N ALA A 408 -17.19 -6.08 4.92
CA ALA A 408 -16.77 -7.37 5.48
C ALA A 408 -17.81 -7.95 6.46
N ALA A 409 -18.42 -7.10 7.29
CA ALA A 409 -19.50 -7.51 8.19
C ALA A 409 -20.72 -8.00 7.42
N LYS A 410 -21.15 -7.26 6.38
CA LYS A 410 -22.19 -7.69 5.46
C LYS A 410 -21.86 -9.06 4.85
N GLN A 411 -20.66 -9.23 4.29
CA GLN A 411 -20.24 -10.50 3.70
C GLN A 411 -20.30 -11.65 4.71
N THR A 412 -19.96 -11.39 5.98
CA THR A 412 -20.05 -12.37 7.06
C THR A 412 -21.49 -12.75 7.39
N LEU A 413 -22.42 -11.78 7.39
CA LEU A 413 -23.85 -12.01 7.56
C LEU A 413 -24.45 -12.82 6.40
N ASP A 414 -24.08 -12.50 5.15
CA ASP A 414 -24.52 -13.23 3.95
C ASP A 414 -24.09 -14.72 4.00
N MET A 415 -22.95 -15.02 4.64
CA MET A 415 -22.48 -16.39 4.87
C MET A 415 -23.23 -17.15 5.97
N GLN A 416 -24.06 -16.49 6.78
CA GLN A 416 -24.91 -17.15 7.79
C GLN A 416 -26.22 -17.74 7.20
N TRP A 417 -26.30 -17.86 5.87
CA TRP A 417 -27.49 -18.35 5.15
C TRP A 417 -28.03 -19.67 5.74
N GLY A 418 -29.31 -19.68 6.12
CA GLY A 418 -29.96 -20.84 6.72
C GLY A 418 -31.05 -20.48 7.74
N LYS A 419 -31.08 -21.18 8.87
CA LYS A 419 -32.12 -21.08 9.92
C LYS A 419 -32.23 -19.67 10.54
N ASP A 420 -31.16 -18.88 10.40
CA ASP A 420 -30.97 -17.57 11.03
C ASP A 420 -30.60 -16.48 10.00
N THR A 421 -31.11 -16.59 8.76
CA THR A 421 -30.80 -15.66 7.67
C THR A 421 -31.11 -14.21 8.07
N VAL A 422 -30.12 -13.32 7.94
CA VAL A 422 -30.21 -11.88 8.19
C VAL A 422 -30.30 -11.19 6.82
N TYR A 423 -31.50 -10.76 6.42
CA TYR A 423 -31.65 -10.03 5.16
C TYR A 423 -31.25 -8.57 5.35
N GLN A 424 -30.36 -8.08 4.51
CA GLN A 424 -29.83 -6.72 4.65
C GLN A 424 -30.90 -5.64 4.43
N GLU A 425 -31.95 -5.93 3.66
CA GLU A 425 -33.08 -5.01 3.47
C GLU A 425 -33.85 -4.72 4.78
N ASP A 426 -33.74 -5.61 5.77
CA ASP A 426 -34.33 -5.43 7.10
C ASP A 426 -33.52 -4.47 7.99
N TYR A 427 -32.29 -4.12 7.58
CA TYR A 427 -31.34 -3.30 8.34
C TYR A 427 -30.85 -2.12 7.49
N PRO A 428 -31.69 -1.08 7.34
CA PRO A 428 -31.45 0.01 6.40
C PRO A 428 -30.20 0.83 6.74
N ALA A 429 -29.83 1.01 8.01
CA ALA A 429 -28.62 1.74 8.35
C ALA A 429 -27.36 0.94 7.99
N LEU A 430 -27.36 -0.38 8.26
CA LEU A 430 -26.28 -1.28 7.85
C LEU A 430 -26.14 -1.30 6.32
N LEU A 431 -27.24 -1.42 5.58
CA LEU A 431 -27.24 -1.33 4.12
C LEU A 431 -26.59 -0.02 3.65
N MET A 432 -27.05 1.11 4.17
CA MET A 432 -26.53 2.42 3.79
C MET A 432 -25.05 2.59 4.13
N ALA A 433 -24.59 2.13 5.30
CA ALA A 433 -23.18 2.19 5.68
C ALA A 433 -22.27 1.36 4.76
N THR A 434 -22.77 0.24 4.21
CA THR A 434 -22.01 -0.63 3.29
C THR A 434 -21.92 -0.09 1.87
N GLU A 435 -22.98 0.58 1.40
CA GLU A 435 -23.14 1.00 -0.01
C GLU A 435 -22.83 2.47 -0.24
N ILE A 436 -22.62 3.27 0.80
CA ILE A 436 -22.44 4.72 0.67
C ILE A 436 -21.32 5.08 -0.32
N GLY A 437 -20.21 4.35 -0.31
CA GLY A 437 -19.11 4.56 -1.23
C GLY A 437 -19.45 4.19 -2.67
N GLU A 438 -20.21 3.12 -2.90
CA GLU A 438 -20.71 2.75 -4.23
C GLU A 438 -21.71 3.78 -4.76
N ARG A 439 -22.57 4.33 -3.91
CA ARG A 439 -23.51 5.41 -4.27
C ARG A 439 -22.78 6.69 -4.67
N ILE A 440 -21.73 7.05 -3.94
CA ILE A 440 -20.85 8.17 -4.30
C ILE A 440 -20.10 7.88 -5.60
N THR A 441 -19.64 6.64 -5.82
CA THR A 441 -19.00 6.22 -7.08
C THR A 441 -19.94 6.38 -8.27
N TYR A 442 -21.22 5.98 -8.10
CA TYR A 442 -22.23 6.10 -9.16
C TYR A 442 -22.57 7.56 -9.48
N SER A 443 -22.64 8.42 -8.45
CA SER A 443 -22.95 9.83 -8.61
C SER A 443 -22.04 10.70 -7.73
N PRO A 444 -20.85 11.09 -8.20
CA PRO A 444 -19.89 11.85 -7.39
C PRO A 444 -20.40 13.21 -6.92
N SER A 445 -21.35 13.82 -7.65
CA SER A 445 -22.03 15.05 -7.21
C SER A 445 -22.83 14.88 -5.92
N SER A 446 -23.19 13.65 -5.54
CA SER A 446 -23.87 13.36 -4.28
C SER A 446 -22.94 13.36 -3.06
N TYR A 447 -21.61 13.42 -3.27
CA TYR A 447 -20.57 13.36 -2.24
C TYR A 447 -20.86 14.27 -1.04
N THR A 448 -21.12 15.57 -1.28
CA THR A 448 -21.35 16.55 -0.21
C THR A 448 -22.64 16.30 0.57
N SER A 449 -23.59 15.56 0.00
CA SER A 449 -24.88 15.24 0.62
C SER A 449 -24.91 13.87 1.31
N LEU A 450 -24.15 12.90 0.81
CA LEU A 450 -24.12 11.53 1.32
C LEU A 450 -23.07 11.36 2.40
N LEU A 451 -21.86 11.87 2.18
CA LEU A 451 -20.75 11.66 3.10
C LEU A 451 -21.06 12.12 4.54
N PRO A 452 -21.73 13.27 4.78
CA PRO A 452 -22.14 13.67 6.13
C PRO A 452 -23.12 12.74 6.84
N LYS A 453 -23.84 11.91 6.10
CA LYS A 453 -24.77 10.94 6.66
C LYS A 453 -24.08 9.66 7.11
N PHE A 454 -22.82 9.44 6.71
CA PHE A 454 -22.10 8.20 7.01
C PHE A 454 -22.03 7.94 8.51
N GLU A 455 -21.71 8.95 9.32
CA GLU A 455 -21.60 8.77 10.77
C GLU A 455 -22.91 8.32 11.41
N GLN A 456 -24.03 8.91 10.97
CA GLN A 456 -25.34 8.53 11.45
C GLN A 456 -25.66 7.08 11.05
N TYR A 457 -25.42 6.70 9.80
CA TYR A 457 -25.62 5.32 9.34
C TYR A 457 -24.72 4.34 10.06
N ALA A 458 -23.46 4.69 10.31
CA ALA A 458 -22.52 3.83 10.99
C ALA A 458 -22.93 3.55 12.44
N LEU A 459 -23.36 4.58 13.18
CA LEU A 459 -23.86 4.43 14.55
C LEU A 459 -25.14 3.58 14.57
N SER A 460 -26.13 3.90 13.72
CA SER A 460 -27.37 3.14 13.65
C SER A 460 -27.17 1.70 13.17
N ALA A 461 -26.18 1.44 12.30
CA ALA A 461 -25.84 0.08 11.87
C ALA A 461 -25.30 -0.77 13.02
N VAL A 462 -24.53 -0.18 13.95
CA VAL A 462 -24.09 -0.88 15.16
C VAL A 462 -25.28 -1.22 16.06
N ASP A 463 -26.22 -0.29 16.24
CA ASP A 463 -27.45 -0.54 17.00
C ASP A 463 -28.28 -1.67 16.38
N GLU A 464 -28.44 -1.66 15.05
CA GLU A 464 -29.11 -2.71 14.27
C GLU A 464 -28.44 -4.07 14.48
N LEU A 465 -27.10 -4.15 14.42
CA LEU A 465 -26.35 -5.38 14.66
C LEU A 465 -26.55 -5.91 16.09
N MET A 466 -26.59 -5.02 17.09
CA MET A 466 -26.72 -5.41 18.50
C MET A 466 -28.06 -6.08 18.81
N VAL A 467 -29.14 -5.63 18.17
CA VAL A 467 -30.50 -6.17 18.38
C VAL A 467 -30.79 -7.43 17.56
N LEU A 468 -29.88 -7.87 16.68
CA LEU A 468 -29.99 -9.16 15.99
C LEU A 468 -30.07 -10.30 17.01
N SER A 469 -31.21 -10.99 17.02
CA SER A 469 -31.51 -12.09 17.94
C SER A 469 -31.28 -13.48 17.34
N ASN A 470 -31.30 -13.57 16.01
CA ASN A 470 -31.03 -14.77 15.22
C ASN A 470 -29.53 -15.02 14.99
N LEU A 471 -28.67 -14.01 15.14
CA LEU A 471 -27.23 -14.17 14.92
C LEU A 471 -26.53 -14.85 16.11
N ASN A 472 -25.58 -15.76 15.83
CA ASN A 472 -24.70 -16.34 16.84
C ASN A 472 -24.03 -15.23 17.67
N SER A 473 -24.06 -15.36 19.01
CA SER A 473 -23.59 -14.31 19.92
C SER A 473 -22.11 -13.95 19.74
N THR A 474 -21.25 -14.94 19.45
CA THR A 474 -19.82 -14.72 19.19
C THR A 474 -19.60 -13.98 17.88
N VAL A 475 -20.33 -14.37 16.82
CA VAL A 475 -20.26 -13.66 15.53
C VAL A 475 -20.75 -12.22 15.68
N LYS A 476 -21.85 -12.01 16.42
CA LYS A 476 -22.36 -10.67 16.72
C LYS A 476 -21.34 -9.82 17.46
N GLU A 477 -20.76 -10.36 18.54
CA GLU A 477 -19.74 -9.68 19.33
C GLU A 477 -18.50 -9.32 18.48
N GLN A 478 -18.06 -10.25 17.62
CA GLN A 478 -16.98 -10.01 16.66
C GLN A 478 -17.31 -8.83 15.73
N LEU A 479 -18.46 -8.86 15.06
CA LEU A 479 -18.83 -7.83 14.08
C LEU A 479 -18.94 -6.44 14.70
N VAL A 480 -19.58 -6.36 15.88
CA VAL A 480 -19.72 -5.09 16.62
C VAL A 480 -18.34 -4.56 17.02
N ALA A 481 -17.48 -5.41 17.60
CA ALA A 481 -16.13 -5.00 17.99
C ALA A 481 -15.30 -4.51 16.78
N GLN A 482 -15.41 -5.18 15.64
CA GLN A 482 -14.71 -4.79 14.42
C GLN A 482 -15.19 -3.44 13.88
N ILE A 483 -16.50 -3.24 13.75
CA ILE A 483 -17.03 -1.97 13.23
C ILE A 483 -16.74 -0.80 14.18
N SER A 484 -16.83 -1.00 15.49
CA SER A 484 -16.68 0.07 16.49
C SER A 484 -15.23 0.47 16.80
N SER A 485 -14.23 -0.18 16.21
CA SER A 485 -12.81 0.03 16.57
C SER A 485 -11.99 0.87 15.58
N ILE A 486 -12.62 1.47 14.56
CA ILE A 486 -12.03 2.54 13.72
C ILE A 486 -12.81 3.83 13.91
#